data_AF-A0A5S4ZQD1-F1
#
_entry.id   AF-A0A5S4ZQD1-F1
#
_cell.length_a   1.000
_cell.length_b   1.000
_cell.length_c   1.000
_cell.angle_alpha   90.00
_cell.angle_beta   90.00
_cell.angle_gamma   90.00
#
_symmetry.space_group_name_H-M   'P 1'
#
loop_
_entity.id
_entity.type
_entity.pdbx_description
1 polymer ?
#
loop_
_entity_poly.entity_id
_entity_poly.type
_entity_poly.pdbx_seq_one_letter_code
_entity_poly.pdbx_strand_id
1 'polypeptide(L)'
;MLIHIIGLLGVVFFVFIDYLVKWLAKYNISLVSFIFTFTMLAILVLSLEVQQKIMGRGDMELQDIIAGLWGFLVLFGFYLIYRLLTNLWVKSKRKHK
;
A
#
# COMPACT_ATOMS: atom_id res chain seq x y z
N MET A 1 -22.93 -15.44 18.45
CA MET A 1 -23.52 -14.63 17.35
C MET A 1 -22.46 -13.82 16.60
N LEU A 2 -21.74 -12.90 17.27
CA LEU A 2 -20.73 -12.01 16.62
C LEU A 2 -19.60 -12.75 15.89
N ILE A 3 -19.08 -13.84 16.46
CA ILE A 3 -18.01 -14.66 15.86
C ILE A 3 -18.41 -15.23 14.49
N HIS A 4 -19.67 -15.67 14.33
CA HIS A 4 -20.14 -16.20 13.06
C HIS A 4 -20.33 -15.12 12.00
N ILE A 5 -20.75 -13.91 12.42
CA ILE A 5 -20.90 -12.76 11.54
C ILE A 5 -19.53 -12.30 11.04
N ILE A 6 -18.54 -12.16 11.93
CA ILE A 6 -17.17 -11.80 11.57
C ILE A 6 -16.54 -12.88 10.68
N GLY A 7 -16.77 -14.16 10.99
CA GLY A 7 -16.30 -15.28 10.17
C GLY A 7 -16.85 -15.23 8.75
N LEU A 8 -18.17 -15.05 8.59
CA LEU A 8 -18.80 -14.92 7.28
C LEU A 8 -18.30 -13.69 6.52
N LEU A 9 -18.21 -12.55 7.19
CA LEU A 9 -17.73 -11.31 6.62
C LEU A 9 -16.27 -11.44 6.16
N GLY A 10 -15.41 -12.12 6.92
CA GLY A 10 -14.04 -12.43 6.54
C GLY A 10 -13.95 -13.27 5.27
N VAL A 11 -14.80 -14.28 5.11
CA VAL A 11 -14.84 -15.09 3.88
C VAL A 11 -15.30 -14.26 2.67
N VAL A 12 -16.33 -13.43 2.84
CA VAL A 12 -16.80 -12.53 1.76
C VAL A 12 -15.71 -11.55 1.35
N PHE A 13 -15.02 -10.93 2.31
CA PHE A 13 -13.89 -10.05 2.03
C PHE A 13 -12.74 -10.79 1.36
N PHE A 14 -12.42 -12.00 1.80
CA PHE A 14 -11.38 -12.82 1.17
C PHE A 14 -11.68 -13.10 -0.29
N VAL A 15 -12.90 -13.53 -0.63
CA VAL A 15 -13.31 -13.80 -2.01
C VAL A 15 -13.23 -12.53 -2.87
N PHE A 16 -13.69 -11.39 -2.33
CA PHE A 16 -13.59 -10.11 -3.02
C PHE A 16 -12.14 -9.69 -3.28
N ILE A 17 -11.27 -9.76 -2.26
CA ILE A 17 -9.87 -9.39 -2.38
C ILE A 17 -9.10 -10.34 -3.29
N ASP A 18 -9.35 -11.65 -3.22
CA ASP A 18 -8.74 -12.65 -4.12
C ASP A 18 -9.07 -12.34 -5.59
N TYR A 19 -10.33 -12.04 -5.89
CA TYR A 19 -10.75 -11.64 -7.22
C TYR A 19 -10.08 -10.34 -7.68
N LEU A 20 -10.05 -9.32 -6.80
CA LEU A 20 -9.43 -8.03 -7.07
C LEU A 20 -7.93 -8.19 -7.35
N VAL A 21 -7.22 -8.96 -6.54
CA VAL A 21 -5.78 -9.22 -6.68
C VAL A 21 -5.50 -9.93 -8.00
N LYS A 22 -6.27 -10.98 -8.34
CA LYS A 22 -6.12 -11.69 -9.61
C LYS A 22 -6.39 -10.77 -10.80
N TRP A 23 -7.37 -9.88 -10.71
CA TRP A 23 -7.66 -8.91 -11.76
C TRP A 23 -6.54 -7.89 -11.95
N LEU A 24 -6.02 -7.29 -10.86
CA LEU A 24 -4.89 -6.37 -10.90
C LEU A 24 -3.59 -7.04 -11.37
N ALA A 25 -3.35 -8.29 -10.96
CA ALA A 25 -2.16 -9.05 -11.32
C ALA A 25 -2.05 -9.31 -12.83
N LYS A 26 -3.16 -9.29 -13.57
CA LYS A 26 -3.16 -9.37 -15.05
C LYS A 26 -2.42 -8.20 -15.69
N TYR A 27 -2.43 -7.03 -15.05
CA TYR A 27 -1.75 -5.84 -15.56
C TYR A 27 -0.29 -5.80 -15.13
N ASN A 28 -0.03 -5.85 -13.83
CA ASN A 28 1.33 -5.89 -13.28
C ASN A 28 1.31 -6.31 -11.81
N ILE A 29 2.08 -7.33 -11.44
CA ILE A 29 2.22 -7.76 -10.05
C ILE A 29 2.73 -6.64 -9.13
N SER A 30 3.55 -5.71 -9.64
CA SER A 30 4.02 -4.55 -8.87
C SER A 30 2.89 -3.59 -8.49
N LEU A 31 1.79 -3.51 -9.25
CA LEU A 31 0.62 -2.69 -8.90
C LEU A 31 -0.12 -3.29 -7.70
N VAL A 32 -0.25 -4.62 -7.67
CA VAL A 32 -0.83 -5.34 -6.52
C VAL A 32 0.00 -5.05 -5.26
N SER A 33 1.32 -5.20 -5.36
CA SER A 33 2.22 -4.92 -4.23
C SER A 33 2.11 -3.49 -3.75
N PHE A 34 2.04 -2.51 -4.68
CA PHE A 34 1.88 -1.09 -4.34
C PHE A 34 0.56 -0.82 -3.62
N ILE A 35 -0.58 -1.27 -4.17
CA ILE A 35 -1.89 -1.05 -3.56
C ILE A 35 -1.98 -1.71 -2.19
N PHE A 36 -1.45 -2.92 -2.05
CA PHE A 36 -1.41 -3.62 -0.77
C PHE A 36 -0.59 -2.86 0.27
N THR A 37 0.64 -2.45 -0.08
CA THR A 37 1.49 -1.68 0.86
C THR A 37 0.92 -0.31 1.19
N PHE A 38 0.36 0.40 0.21
CA PHE A 38 -0.30 1.69 0.43
C PHE A 38 -1.50 1.55 1.38
N THR A 39 -2.33 0.53 1.19
CA THR A 39 -3.49 0.26 2.07
C THR A 39 -3.05 -0.07 3.49
N MET A 40 -2.03 -0.92 3.66
CA MET A 40 -1.48 -1.25 4.98
C MET A 40 -0.89 -0.03 5.67
N LEU A 41 -0.18 0.83 4.94
CA LEU A 41 0.35 2.08 5.47
C LEU A 41 -0.78 3.03 5.89
N ALA A 42 -1.82 3.19 5.08
CA ALA A 42 -2.97 4.03 5.40
C ALA A 42 -3.64 3.56 6.70
N ILE A 43 -3.88 2.24 6.84
CA ILE A 43 -4.41 1.68 8.08
C ILE A 43 -3.47 1.95 9.26
N LEU A 44 -2.16 1.83 9.07
CA LEU A 44 -1.17 2.05 10.14
C LEU A 44 -1.18 3.51 10.61
N VAL A 45 -1.10 4.47 9.69
CA VAL A 45 -1.12 5.90 10.01
C VAL A 45 -2.45 6.28 10.67
N LEU A 46 -3.58 5.84 10.11
CA LEU A 46 -4.89 6.08 10.73
C LEU A 46 -4.99 5.46 12.13
N SER A 47 -4.43 4.27 12.33
CA SER A 47 -4.44 3.61 13.64
C SER A 47 -3.61 4.37 14.66
N LEU A 48 -2.45 4.90 14.27
CA LEU A 48 -1.60 5.72 15.14
C LEU A 48 -2.31 7.00 15.57
N GLU A 49 -2.93 7.70 14.63
CA GLU A 49 -3.68 8.95 14.88
C GLU A 49 -4.87 8.73 15.81
N VAL A 50 -5.66 7.68 15.56
CA VAL A 50 -6.76 7.31 16.44
C VAL A 50 -6.24 6.97 17.84
N GLN A 51 -5.13 6.24 17.93
CA GLN A 51 -4.52 5.89 19.21
C GLN A 51 -4.03 7.14 19.96
N GLN A 52 -3.39 8.10 19.27
CA GLN A 52 -2.90 9.35 19.85
C GLN A 52 -4.04 10.22 20.40
N LYS A 53 -5.15 10.32 19.66
CA LYS A 53 -6.36 11.02 20.11
C LYS A 53 -6.96 10.40 21.36
N ILE A 54 -7.00 9.07 21.46
CA ILE A 54 -7.48 8.37 22.65
C ILE A 54 -6.54 8.62 23.86
N MET A 55 -5.23 8.71 23.63
CA MET A 55 -4.24 9.01 24.67
C MET A 55 -4.17 10.50 25.06
N GLY A 56 -4.97 11.37 24.44
CA GLY A 56 -4.96 12.81 24.70
C GLY A 56 -3.67 13.51 24.25
N ARG A 57 -2.90 12.88 23.35
CA ARG A 57 -1.73 13.52 22.72
C ARG A 57 -2.20 14.25 21.46
N GLY A 58 -2.62 15.50 21.62
CA GLY A 58 -2.98 16.37 20.50
C GLY A 58 -4.34 16.06 19.84
N ASP A 59 -4.76 16.94 18.95
CA ASP A 59 -5.91 16.74 18.08
C ASP A 59 -5.55 15.78 16.94
N MET A 60 -6.53 15.04 16.41
CA MET A 60 -6.33 14.28 15.17
C MET A 60 -6.15 15.27 14.03
N GLU A 61 -4.91 15.48 13.58
CA GLU A 61 -4.64 16.32 12.44
C GLU A 61 -4.69 15.49 11.15
N LEU A 62 -5.66 15.79 10.30
CA LEU A 62 -5.72 15.20 8.95
C LEU A 62 -4.41 15.44 8.17
N GLN A 63 -3.68 16.49 8.52
CA GLN A 63 -2.39 16.82 7.93
C GLN A 63 -1.33 15.76 8.20
N ASP A 64 -1.31 15.16 9.39
CA ASP A 64 -0.34 14.10 9.73
C ASP A 64 -0.64 12.82 8.95
N ILE A 65 -1.93 12.50 8.74
CA ILE A 65 -2.35 11.40 7.87
C ILE A 65 -1.86 11.62 6.44
N ILE A 66 -2.13 12.82 5.88
CA ILE A 66 -1.74 13.16 4.51
C ILE A 66 -0.21 13.16 4.38
N ALA A 67 0.52 13.70 5.36
CA ALA A 67 1.98 13.74 5.36
C ALA A 67 2.58 12.33 5.40
N GLY A 68 2.05 11.44 6.24
CA GLY A 68 2.48 10.04 6.31
C GLY A 68 2.30 9.30 4.98
N LEU A 69 1.15 9.49 4.32
CA LEU A 69 0.89 8.92 3.00
C LEU A 69 1.77 9.56 1.91
N TRP A 70 1.99 10.88 1.99
CA TRP A 70 2.82 11.61 1.02
C TRP A 70 4.28 11.16 1.07
N GLY A 71 4.83 10.96 2.27
CA GLY A 71 6.19 10.44 2.46
C GLY A 71 6.40 9.09 1.74
N PHE A 72 5.43 8.19 1.82
CA PHE A 72 5.48 6.93 1.08
C PHE A 72 5.44 7.13 -0.44
N LEU A 73 4.57 8.01 -0.95
CA LEU A 73 4.50 8.27 -2.40
C LEU A 73 5.81 8.85 -2.94
N VAL A 74 6.45 9.75 -2.21
CA VAL A 74 7.76 10.32 -2.58
C VAL A 74 8.84 9.23 -2.61
N LEU A 75 8.94 8.41 -1.55
CA LEU A 75 9.92 7.32 -1.49
C LEU A 75 9.67 6.25 -2.56
N PHE A 76 8.40 5.93 -2.82
CA PHE A 76 8.03 5.02 -3.90
C PHE A 76 8.41 5.59 -5.28
N GLY A 77 8.27 6.91 -5.48
CA GLY A 77 8.75 7.61 -6.66
C GLY A 77 10.25 7.41 -6.89
N PHE A 78 11.07 7.56 -5.84
CA PHE A 78 12.52 7.27 -5.92
C PHE A 78 12.81 5.81 -6.28
N TYR A 79 12.06 4.85 -5.71
CA TYR A 79 12.17 3.44 -6.08
C TYR A 79 11.86 3.19 -7.57
N LEU A 80 10.82 3.83 -8.12
CA LEU A 80 10.49 3.71 -9.55
C LEU A 80 11.59 4.29 -10.44
N ILE A 81 12.16 5.44 -10.08
CA ILE A 81 13.29 6.05 -10.81
C ILE A 81 14.49 5.10 -10.79
N TYR A 82 14.85 4.55 -9.63
CA TYR A 82 15.93 3.58 -9.50
C TYR A 82 15.70 2.33 -10.38
N ARG A 83 14.49 1.78 -10.37
CA ARG A 83 14.10 0.64 -11.23
C ARG A 83 14.19 0.98 -12.71
N LEU A 84 13.83 2.20 -13.10
CA LEU A 84 13.93 2.66 -14.49
C LEU A 84 15.41 2.76 -14.93
N LEU A 85 16.26 3.39 -14.12
CA LEU A 85 17.68 3.57 -14.41
C LEU A 85 18.41 2.22 -14.55
N THR A 86 18.18 1.30 -13.61
CA THR A 86 18.75 -0.06 -13.66
C THR A 86 18.30 -0.82 -14.91
N ASN A 87 17.02 -0.76 -15.28
CA ASN A 87 16.51 -1.39 -16.49
C ASN A 87 17.17 -0.81 -17.75
N LEU A 88 17.34 0.51 -17.84
CA LEU A 88 18.01 1.17 -18.97
C LEU A 88 19.48 0.77 -19.07
N TRP A 89 20.18 0.70 -17.93
CA TRP A 89 21.59 0.31 -17.86
C TRP A 89 21.82 -1.15 -18.31
N VAL A 90 20.97 -2.07 -17.86
CA VAL A 90 21.01 -3.49 -18.30
C VAL A 90 20.73 -3.60 -19.79
N LYS A 91 19.76 -2.85 -20.32
CA LYS A 91 19.46 -2.83 -21.77
C LYS A 91 20.65 -2.32 -22.59
N SER A 92 21.36 -1.31 -22.09
CA SER A 92 22.56 -0.76 -22.73
C SER A 92 23.70 -1.79 -22.82
N LYS A 93 23.95 -2.54 -21.73
CA LYS A 93 24.96 -3.62 -21.69
C LYS A 93 24.64 -4.77 -22.65
N ARG A 94 23.36 -5.09 -22.86
CA ARG A 94 22.90 -6.13 -23.80
C ARG A 94 23.04 -5.73 -25.28
N LYS A 95 23.10 -4.44 -25.59
CA LYS A 95 23.22 -3.93 -26.97
C LYS A 95 24.67 -3.88 -27.48
N HIS A 96 25.64 -3.96 -26.55
CA HIS A 96 27.08 -3.94 -26.83
C HIS A 96 27.75 -5.32 -26.73
N LYS A 97 26.96 -6.40 -26.70
CA LYS A 97 27.40 -7.79 -26.74
C LYS A 97 26.72 -8.48 -27.91
#